data_AF-A0AAV3P0J8-F1
#
_entry.id   AF-A0AAV3P0J8-F1
#
_cell.length_a   1.000
_cell.length_b   1.000
_cell.length_c   1.000
_cell.angle_alpha   90.00
_cell.angle_beta   90.00
_cell.angle_gamma   90.00
#
_symmetry.space_group_name_H-M   'P 1'
#
loop_
_entity.id
_entity.type
_entity.pdbx_description
1 polymer ?
#
loop_
_entity_poly.entity_id
_entity_poly.type
_entity_poly.pdbx_seq_one_letter_code
_entity_poly.pdbx_strand_id
1 'polypeptide(L)'
;MKRKRTTVNDLSFDLLSHITHCVASSSDGASCMIVLSSVCRVFKEISNDRTILKNVKFDDLLLPGLHESFWHRSGLLCQCMQNRNHSAIDFSLKYADALDLSFKVHRRALLLGLVSLLACVRAVDTVNTRSRQKALNVAEAEYQKICDAADVDIKRGKEFVEMLKAVIK
;
A
#
# COMPACT_ATOMS: atom_id res chain seq x y z
N MET A 1 -8.36 50.52 -9.74
CA MET A 1 -7.17 49.74 -9.34
C MET A 1 -7.51 48.26 -9.33
N LYS A 2 -6.89 47.44 -10.19
CA LYS A 2 -7.02 45.97 -10.06
C LYS A 2 -6.23 45.55 -8.82
N ARG A 3 -6.87 44.99 -7.79
CA ARG A 3 -6.17 44.36 -6.66
C ARG A 3 -5.27 43.28 -7.25
N LYS A 4 -3.93 43.41 -7.09
CA LYS A 4 -3.01 42.29 -7.33
C LYS A 4 -3.47 41.16 -6.43
N ARG A 5 -3.94 40.05 -7.02
CA ARG A 5 -4.19 38.81 -6.28
C ARG A 5 -2.82 38.30 -5.83
N THR A 6 -2.51 38.46 -4.55
CA THR A 6 -1.40 37.74 -3.93
C THR A 6 -1.76 36.26 -3.93
N THR A 7 -0.94 35.47 -4.59
CA THR A 7 -1.01 34.02 -4.63
C THR A 7 -0.20 33.45 -3.47
N VAL A 8 -0.48 32.21 -3.07
CA VAL A 8 0.27 31.53 -1.99
C VAL A 8 1.77 31.46 -2.32
N ASN A 9 2.13 31.35 -3.60
CA ASN A 9 3.52 31.33 -4.06
C ASN A 9 4.25 32.68 -3.88
N ASP A 10 3.53 33.77 -3.60
CA ASP A 10 4.13 35.08 -3.31
C ASP A 10 4.59 35.20 -1.85
N LEU A 11 4.32 34.19 -1.01
CA LEU A 11 4.84 34.11 0.36
C LEU A 11 6.34 33.77 0.34
N SER A 12 7.07 34.23 1.38
CA SER A 12 8.46 33.88 1.57
C SER A 12 8.63 32.37 1.74
N PHE A 13 9.76 31.83 1.30
CA PHE A 13 10.10 30.41 1.43
C PHE A 13 9.96 29.89 2.86
N ASP A 14 10.36 30.66 3.87
CA ASP A 14 10.27 30.27 5.29
C ASP A 14 8.82 30.06 5.75
N LEU A 15 7.92 30.97 5.36
CA LEU A 15 6.49 30.84 5.64
C LEU A 15 5.88 29.63 4.93
N LEU A 16 6.26 29.39 3.67
CA LEU A 16 5.83 28.21 2.93
C LEU A 16 6.31 26.93 3.59
N SER A 17 7.57 26.88 4.00
CA SER A 17 8.16 25.75 4.73
C SER A 17 7.43 25.48 6.04
N HIS A 18 7.12 26.52 6.81
CA HIS A 18 6.36 26.40 8.05
C HIS A 18 4.94 25.86 7.82
N ILE A 19 4.24 26.36 6.79
CA ILE A 19 2.92 25.85 6.41
C ILE A 19 3.01 24.38 6.02
N THR A 20 3.98 24.02 5.18
CA THR A 20 4.18 22.63 4.74
C THR A 20 4.53 21.71 5.91
N HIS A 21 5.31 22.17 6.89
CA HIS A 21 5.58 21.42 8.11
C HIS A 21 4.28 21.13 8.91
N CYS A 22 3.41 22.14 9.06
CA CYS A 22 2.11 21.96 9.71
C CYS A 22 1.23 20.96 8.95
N VAL A 23 1.23 21.04 7.61
CA VAL A 23 0.50 20.08 6.76
C VAL A 23 1.07 18.66 6.92
N ALA A 24 2.40 18.50 6.84
CA ALA A 24 3.06 17.20 7.02
C ALA A 24 2.70 16.55 8.35
N SER A 25 2.60 17.35 9.42
CA SER A 25 2.31 16.89 10.78
C SER A 25 0.81 16.65 11.06
N SER A 26 -0.07 16.96 10.12
CA SER A 26 -1.51 16.72 10.23
C SER A 26 -1.86 15.24 10.00
N SER A 27 -3.07 14.79 10.35
CA SER A 27 -3.49 13.40 10.20
C SER A 27 -3.51 12.95 8.72
N ASP A 28 -3.90 13.87 7.82
CA ASP A 28 -3.87 13.68 6.36
C ASP A 28 -2.49 13.96 5.73
N GLY A 29 -1.44 14.08 6.55
CA GLY A 29 -0.12 14.59 6.15
C GLY A 29 0.40 13.94 4.87
N ALA A 30 0.52 12.62 4.82
CA ALA A 30 1.04 11.91 3.65
C ALA A 30 0.24 12.20 2.36
N SER A 31 -1.10 12.19 2.45
CA SER A 31 -1.98 12.48 1.30
C SER A 31 -1.80 13.92 0.81
N CYS A 32 -1.80 14.89 1.73
CA CYS A 32 -1.60 16.29 1.40
C CYS A 32 -0.20 16.56 0.84
N MET A 33 0.83 15.87 1.34
CA MET A 33 2.21 16.02 0.89
C MET A 33 2.41 15.54 -0.56
N ILE A 34 1.75 14.44 -0.96
CA ILE A 34 1.75 14.01 -2.37
C ILE A 34 1.19 15.12 -3.26
N VAL A 35 0.02 15.66 -2.91
CA VAL A 35 -0.61 16.73 -3.69
C VAL A 35 0.30 17.95 -3.75
N LEU A 36 0.80 18.44 -2.60
CA LEU A 36 1.69 19.59 -2.53
C LEU A 36 2.91 19.45 -3.42
N SER A 37 3.56 18.27 -3.42
CA SER A 37 4.75 18.01 -4.24
C SER A 37 4.52 18.11 -5.76
N SER A 38 3.25 18.03 -6.19
CA SER A 38 2.82 18.09 -7.59
C SER A 38 2.39 19.49 -8.05
N VAL A 39 2.17 20.43 -7.12
CA VAL A 39 1.59 21.75 -7.42
C VAL A 39 2.57 22.65 -8.17
N CYS A 40 3.78 22.83 -7.65
CA CYS A 40 4.81 23.67 -8.28
C CYS A 40 6.22 23.28 -7.83
N ARG A 41 7.23 23.83 -8.49
CA ARG A 41 8.64 23.56 -8.18
C ARG A 41 9.01 23.92 -6.73
N VAL A 42 8.51 25.03 -6.20
CA VAL A 42 8.80 25.47 -4.83
C VAL A 42 8.27 24.47 -3.82
N PHE A 43 7.01 24.06 -3.94
CA PHE A 43 6.45 23.03 -3.05
C PHE A 43 7.12 21.67 -3.25
N LYS A 44 7.54 21.32 -4.46
CA LYS A 44 8.34 20.11 -4.67
C LYS A 44 9.67 20.17 -3.92
N GLU A 45 10.37 21.30 -3.94
CA GLU A 45 11.63 21.49 -3.20
C GLU A 45 11.39 21.43 -1.69
N ILE A 46 10.39 22.15 -1.18
CA ILE A 46 10.01 22.16 0.25
C ILE A 46 9.58 20.75 0.71
N SER A 47 8.77 20.04 -0.06
CA SER A 47 8.30 18.69 0.30
C SER A 47 9.42 17.65 0.35
N ASN A 48 10.56 17.90 -0.31
CA ASN A 48 11.75 17.05 -0.23
C ASN A 48 12.71 17.48 0.90
N ASP A 49 12.38 18.52 1.66
CA ASP A 49 13.19 18.95 2.80
C ASP A 49 13.20 17.87 3.89
N ARG A 50 14.39 17.61 4.43
CA ARG A 50 14.61 16.57 5.44
C ARG A 50 13.80 16.79 6.72
N THR A 51 13.62 18.04 7.15
CA THR A 51 12.83 18.36 8.34
C THR A 51 11.35 18.11 8.12
N ILE A 52 10.86 18.35 6.92
CA ILE A 52 9.47 18.08 6.55
C ILE A 52 9.25 16.57 6.42
N LEU A 53 10.12 15.86 5.68
CA LEU A 53 10.04 14.41 5.50
C LEU A 53 10.08 13.64 6.82
N LYS A 54 10.77 14.14 7.85
CA LYS A 54 10.80 13.56 9.19
C LYS A 54 9.47 13.63 9.94
N ASN A 55 8.62 14.60 9.61
CA ASN A 55 7.41 14.93 10.36
C ASN A 55 6.12 14.52 9.64
N VAL A 56 6.19 13.99 8.41
CA VAL A 56 5.03 13.49 7.67
C VAL A 56 4.32 12.38 8.45
N LYS A 57 3.01 12.51 8.70
CA LYS A 57 2.20 11.44 9.30
C LYS A 57 1.50 10.60 8.25
N PHE A 58 1.38 9.31 8.55
CA PHE A 58 0.75 8.26 7.73
C PHE A 58 -0.49 7.65 8.40
N ASP A 59 -1.13 8.38 9.33
CA ASP A 59 -2.15 7.84 10.24
C ASP A 59 -3.47 7.44 9.53
N ASP A 60 -3.93 8.24 8.55
CA ASP A 60 -5.23 8.06 7.88
C ASP A 60 -5.16 7.29 6.54
N LEU A 61 -4.03 6.65 6.23
CA LEU A 61 -3.88 5.88 4.99
C LEU A 61 -4.50 4.49 5.12
N LEU A 62 -5.54 4.23 4.33
CA LEU A 62 -6.16 2.92 4.22
C LEU A 62 -5.21 1.94 3.49
N LEU A 63 -4.66 1.00 4.26
CA LEU A 63 -3.73 -0.05 3.83
C LEU A 63 -4.14 -0.88 2.59
N PRO A 64 -5.44 -1.13 2.28
CA PRO A 64 -5.79 -1.91 1.09
C PRO A 64 -5.86 -1.09 -0.22
N GLY A 65 -5.70 0.24 -0.17
CA GLY A 65 -5.96 1.13 -1.32
C GLY A 65 -4.74 1.91 -1.82
N LEU A 66 -3.54 1.65 -1.29
CA LEU A 66 -2.35 2.40 -1.69
C LEU A 66 -1.90 2.02 -3.09
N HIS A 67 -1.89 3.02 -3.97
CA HIS A 67 -1.44 2.90 -5.34
C HIS A 67 0.02 2.42 -5.39
N GLU A 68 0.36 1.60 -6.40
CA GLU A 68 1.69 0.98 -6.55
C GLU A 68 2.84 2.02 -6.49
N SER A 69 2.56 3.27 -6.90
CA SER A 69 3.54 4.37 -6.87
C SER A 69 4.04 4.75 -5.48
N PHE A 70 3.29 4.43 -4.43
CA PHE A 70 3.68 4.69 -3.05
C PHE A 70 4.89 3.84 -2.62
N TRP A 71 5.06 2.68 -3.25
CA TRP A 71 6.13 1.72 -3.00
C TRP A 71 7.37 1.94 -3.89
N HIS A 72 7.32 2.87 -4.84
CA HIS A 72 8.50 3.19 -5.64
C HIS A 72 9.62 3.74 -4.76
N ARG A 73 10.87 3.51 -5.18
CA ARG A 73 12.07 4.01 -4.48
C ARG A 73 12.06 5.52 -4.26
N SER A 74 11.47 6.26 -5.19
CA SER A 74 11.30 7.72 -5.15
C SER A 74 9.96 8.15 -4.56
N GLY A 75 9.17 7.21 -4.04
CA GLY A 75 7.88 7.48 -3.41
C GLY A 75 8.04 8.11 -2.03
N LEU A 76 7.00 8.83 -1.60
CA LEU A 76 7.00 9.57 -0.34
C LEU A 76 7.33 8.68 0.87
N LEU A 77 6.80 7.46 0.91
CA LEU A 77 7.07 6.51 2.00
C LEU A 77 8.57 6.20 2.13
N CYS A 78 9.21 5.81 1.02
CA CYS A 78 10.65 5.53 0.99
C CYS A 78 11.48 6.72 1.45
N GLN A 79 11.15 7.91 0.93
CA GLN A 79 11.84 9.14 1.29
C GLN A 79 11.69 9.46 2.78
N CYS A 80 10.50 9.28 3.35
CA CYS A 80 10.26 9.48 4.77
C CYS A 80 11.02 8.46 5.63
N MET A 81 11.01 7.18 5.25
CA MET A 81 11.75 6.14 5.98
C MET A 81 13.26 6.37 5.96
N GLN A 82 13.83 6.73 4.80
CA GLN A 82 15.26 7.09 4.68
C GLN A 82 15.64 8.27 5.59
N ASN A 83 14.69 9.16 5.86
CA ASN A 83 14.87 10.28 6.77
C ASN A 83 14.57 9.95 8.24
N ARG A 84 14.35 8.67 8.59
CA ARG A 84 14.01 8.18 9.94
C ARG A 84 12.70 8.73 10.48
N ASN A 85 11.71 8.92 9.60
CA ASN A 85 10.36 9.24 10.01
C ASN A 85 9.73 8.03 10.74
N HIS A 86 9.36 8.23 12.01
CA HIS A 86 8.80 7.15 12.83
C HIS A 86 7.41 6.71 12.34
N SER A 87 6.55 7.65 11.94
CA SER A 87 5.22 7.34 11.40
C SER A 87 5.30 6.50 10.11
N ALA A 88 6.27 6.78 9.23
CA ALA A 88 6.51 5.97 8.03
C ALA A 88 7.01 4.55 8.35
N ILE A 89 7.87 4.41 9.37
CA ILE A 89 8.37 3.11 9.83
C ILE A 89 7.23 2.31 10.46
N ASP A 90 6.46 2.91 11.36
CA ASP A 90 5.32 2.27 12.03
C ASP A 90 4.24 1.87 11.01
N PHE A 91 3.97 2.73 10.03
CA PHE A 91 3.09 2.41 8.91
C PHE A 91 3.58 1.19 8.14
N SER A 92 4.87 1.11 7.84
CA SER A 92 5.47 -0.03 7.14
C SER A 92 5.41 -1.31 7.95
N LEU A 93 5.60 -1.25 9.28
CA LEU A 93 5.44 -2.39 10.18
C LEU A 93 3.99 -2.89 10.20
N LYS A 94 3.01 -1.98 10.34
CA LYS A 94 1.59 -2.32 10.27
C LYS A 94 1.22 -2.98 8.95
N TYR A 95 1.78 -2.50 7.84
CA TYR A 95 1.56 -3.11 6.53
C TYR A 95 2.20 -4.50 6.42
N ALA A 96 3.41 -4.68 6.97
CA ALA A 96 4.06 -5.99 7.03
C ALA A 96 3.23 -7.01 7.83
N ASP A 97 2.69 -6.61 8.99
CA ASP A 97 1.81 -7.44 9.81
C ASP A 97 0.51 -7.81 9.06
N ALA A 98 -0.07 -6.85 8.33
CA ALA A 98 -1.25 -7.09 7.51
C ALA A 98 -0.99 -8.09 6.37
N LEU A 99 0.17 -7.97 5.69
CA LEU A 99 0.59 -8.90 4.65
C LEU A 99 0.85 -10.31 5.21
N ASP A 100 1.53 -10.43 6.36
CA ASP A 100 1.78 -11.72 7.00
C ASP A 100 0.46 -12.41 7.42
N LEU A 101 -0.47 -11.64 7.99
CA LEU A 101 -1.81 -12.16 8.32
C LEU A 101 -2.55 -12.64 7.06
N SER A 102 -2.55 -11.84 5.99
CA SER A 102 -3.19 -12.20 4.72
C SER A 102 -2.59 -13.48 4.13
N PHE A 103 -1.26 -13.58 4.11
CA PHE A 103 -0.56 -14.78 3.64
C PHE A 103 -0.92 -16.03 4.46
N LYS A 104 -0.99 -15.92 5.79
CA LYS A 104 -1.41 -17.02 6.67
C LYS A 104 -2.85 -17.46 6.39
N VAL A 105 -3.76 -16.52 6.18
CA VAL A 105 -5.16 -16.81 5.84
C VAL A 105 -5.26 -17.52 4.49
N HIS A 106 -4.64 -16.98 3.44
CA HIS A 106 -4.68 -17.59 2.11
C HIS A 106 -3.99 -18.95 2.06
N ARG A 107 -2.86 -19.12 2.77
CA ARG A 107 -2.22 -20.44 2.91
C ARG A 107 -3.16 -21.47 3.52
N ARG A 108 -3.90 -21.10 4.58
CA ARG A 108 -4.90 -21.99 5.18
C ARG A 108 -6.05 -22.28 4.21
N ALA A 109 -6.54 -21.27 3.49
CA ALA A 109 -7.59 -21.42 2.50
C ALA A 109 -7.19 -22.34 1.34
N LEU A 110 -5.94 -22.23 0.84
CA LEU A 110 -5.39 -23.12 -0.18
C LEU A 110 -5.37 -24.58 0.28
N LEU A 111 -4.89 -24.84 1.50
CA LEU A 111 -4.87 -26.21 2.05
C LEU A 111 -6.28 -26.79 2.17
N LEU A 112 -7.24 -26.01 2.69
CA LEU A 112 -8.63 -26.45 2.82
C LEU A 112 -9.30 -26.65 1.45
N GLY A 113 -9.08 -25.73 0.52
CA GLY A 113 -9.60 -25.81 -0.83
C GLY A 113 -9.09 -27.04 -1.59
N LEU A 114 -7.80 -27.36 -1.44
CA LEU A 114 -7.21 -28.57 -2.04
C LEU A 114 -7.83 -29.85 -1.46
N VAL A 115 -8.06 -29.91 -0.14
CA VAL A 115 -8.72 -31.05 0.50
C VAL A 115 -10.15 -31.22 -0.02
N SER A 116 -10.91 -30.13 -0.14
CA SER A 116 -12.26 -30.14 -0.71
C SER A 116 -12.26 -30.60 -2.17
N LEU A 117 -11.33 -30.10 -2.98
CA LEU A 117 -11.17 -30.49 -4.37
C LEU A 117 -10.90 -32.00 -4.51
N LEU A 118 -9.95 -32.52 -3.73
CA LEU A 118 -9.63 -33.95 -3.71
C LEU A 118 -10.81 -34.81 -3.27
N ALA A 119 -11.62 -34.34 -2.32
CA ALA A 119 -12.84 -35.03 -1.91
C ALA A 119 -13.87 -35.10 -3.05
N CYS A 120 -14.04 -34.01 -3.81
CA CYS A 120 -14.91 -33.97 -4.99
C CYS A 120 -14.42 -34.90 -6.11
N VAL A 121 -13.10 -34.90 -6.39
CA VAL A 121 -12.49 -35.82 -7.38
C VAL A 121 -12.77 -37.26 -7.00
N ARG A 122 -12.47 -37.66 -5.74
CA ARG A 122 -12.75 -39.01 -5.24
C ARG A 122 -14.23 -39.39 -5.35
N ALA A 123 -15.14 -38.45 -5.10
CA ALA A 123 -16.57 -38.70 -5.23
C ALA A 123 -16.98 -38.99 -6.69
N VAL A 124 -16.41 -38.26 -7.65
CA VAL A 124 -16.61 -38.50 -9.09
C VAL A 124 -16.02 -39.85 -9.51
N ASP A 125 -14.81 -40.19 -9.05
CA ASP A 125 -14.15 -41.47 -9.34
C ASP A 125 -14.93 -42.66 -8.78
N THR A 126 -15.57 -42.49 -7.62
CA THR A 126 -16.38 -43.55 -6.98
C THR A 126 -17.66 -43.83 -7.77
N VAL A 127 -18.40 -42.77 -8.13
CA VAL A 127 -19.53 -42.87 -9.09
C VAL A 127 -19.64 -41.53 -9.81
N ASN A 128 -19.52 -41.56 -11.13
CA ASN A 128 -19.62 -40.37 -11.94
C ASN A 128 -21.09 -40.02 -12.20
N THR A 129 -21.59 -39.02 -11.47
CA THR A 129 -22.93 -38.46 -11.67
C THR A 129 -22.84 -36.98 -12.06
N ARG A 130 -23.84 -36.50 -12.80
CA ARG A 130 -23.93 -35.08 -13.20
C ARG A 130 -23.85 -34.12 -12.01
N SER A 131 -24.44 -34.48 -10.87
CA SER A 131 -24.39 -33.65 -9.66
C SER A 131 -22.98 -33.58 -9.05
N ARG A 132 -22.23 -34.68 -9.06
CA ARG A 132 -20.85 -34.72 -8.56
C ARG A 132 -19.89 -33.99 -9.47
N GLN A 133 -20.05 -34.12 -10.79
CA GLN A 133 -19.29 -33.32 -11.75
C GLN A 133 -19.54 -31.82 -11.55
N LYS A 134 -20.81 -31.42 -11.32
CA LYS A 134 -21.12 -30.02 -11.02
C LYS A 134 -20.45 -29.55 -9.72
N ALA A 135 -20.46 -30.37 -8.67
CA ALA A 135 -19.79 -30.04 -7.41
C ALA A 135 -18.26 -29.90 -7.60
N LEU A 136 -17.64 -30.78 -8.38
CA LEU A 136 -16.22 -30.69 -8.73
C LEU A 136 -15.90 -29.38 -9.46
N ASN A 137 -16.68 -29.04 -10.50
CA ASN A 137 -16.46 -27.79 -11.24
C ASN A 137 -16.61 -26.53 -10.35
N VAL A 138 -17.52 -26.57 -9.37
CA VAL A 138 -17.67 -25.48 -8.38
C VAL A 138 -16.45 -25.41 -7.47
N ALA A 139 -15.99 -26.54 -6.95
CA ALA A 139 -14.79 -26.60 -6.10
C ALA A 139 -13.53 -26.13 -6.85
N GLU A 140 -13.38 -26.48 -8.14
CA GLU A 140 -12.29 -25.99 -9.00
C GLU A 140 -12.35 -24.46 -9.14
N ALA A 141 -13.52 -23.91 -9.43
CA ALA A 141 -13.69 -22.46 -9.57
C ALA A 141 -13.43 -21.70 -8.26
N GLU A 142 -13.84 -22.25 -7.13
CA GLU A 142 -13.55 -21.68 -5.81
C GLU A 142 -12.06 -21.78 -5.46
N TYR A 143 -11.43 -22.91 -5.74
CA TYR A 143 -10.00 -23.10 -5.52
C TYR A 143 -9.17 -22.14 -6.37
N GLN A 144 -9.54 -21.94 -7.64
CA GLN A 144 -8.87 -20.99 -8.52
C GLN A 144 -8.94 -19.56 -7.97
N LYS A 145 -10.09 -19.13 -7.45
CA LYS A 145 -10.22 -17.79 -6.82
C LYS A 145 -9.27 -17.62 -5.63
N ILE A 146 -9.08 -18.68 -4.83
CA ILE A 146 -8.14 -18.65 -3.70
C ILE A 146 -6.70 -18.54 -4.21
N CYS A 147 -6.35 -19.28 -5.27
CA CYS A 147 -5.04 -19.17 -5.92
C CYS A 147 -4.79 -17.76 -6.44
N ASP A 148 -5.75 -17.17 -7.17
CA ASP A 148 -5.63 -15.81 -7.72
C ASP A 148 -5.43 -14.77 -6.60
N ALA A 149 -6.16 -14.90 -5.49
CA ALA A 149 -6.00 -14.03 -4.33
C ALA A 149 -4.62 -14.19 -3.65
N ALA A 150 -4.12 -15.42 -3.54
CA ALA A 150 -2.78 -15.70 -3.01
C ALA A 150 -1.68 -15.12 -3.91
N ASP A 151 -1.85 -15.17 -5.24
CA ASP A 151 -0.90 -14.56 -6.19
C ASP A 151 -0.84 -13.03 -6.06
N VAL A 152 -1.98 -12.38 -5.78
CA VAL A 152 -2.02 -10.94 -5.48
C VAL A 152 -1.22 -10.62 -4.22
N ASP A 153 -1.36 -11.41 -3.15
CA ASP A 153 -0.59 -11.24 -1.92
C ASP A 153 0.91 -11.46 -2.15
N ILE A 154 1.29 -12.45 -2.94
CA ILE A 154 2.69 -12.71 -3.32
C ILE A 154 3.26 -11.52 -4.10
N LYS A 155 2.50 -10.96 -5.06
CA LYS A 155 2.92 -9.78 -5.82
C LYS A 155 3.15 -8.59 -4.89
N ARG A 156 2.20 -8.29 -4.01
CA ARG A 156 2.31 -7.20 -3.02
C ARG A 156 3.50 -7.39 -2.07
N GLY A 157 3.72 -8.61 -1.58
CA GLY A 157 4.86 -8.94 -0.74
C GLY A 157 6.20 -8.70 -1.44
N LYS A 158 6.32 -9.07 -2.72
CA LYS A 158 7.53 -8.80 -3.51
C LYS A 158 7.80 -7.31 -3.67
N GLU A 159 6.77 -6.53 -4.00
CA GLU A 159 6.87 -5.07 -4.15
C GLU A 159 7.30 -4.41 -2.85
N PHE A 160 6.70 -4.83 -1.72
CA PHE A 160 7.06 -4.33 -0.40
C PHE A 160 8.51 -4.67 -0.02
N VAL A 161 8.99 -5.88 -0.31
CA VAL A 161 10.39 -6.26 -0.06
C VAL A 161 11.36 -5.44 -0.92
N GLU A 162 11.05 -5.21 -2.19
CA GLU A 162 11.88 -4.36 -3.06
C GLU A 162 11.93 -2.91 -2.59
N MET A 163 10.81 -2.40 -2.06
CA MET A 163 10.74 -1.11 -1.39
C MET A 163 11.68 -1.05 -0.18
N LEU A 164 11.60 -2.03 0.74
CA LEU A 164 12.46 -2.06 1.93
C LEU A 164 13.95 -2.12 1.58
N LYS A 165 14.32 -2.92 0.57
CA LYS A 165 15.70 -2.97 0.06
C LYS A 165 16.22 -1.62 -0.46
N ALA A 166 15.34 -0.76 -0.95
CA ALA A 166 15.72 0.57 -1.41
C ALA A 166 15.96 1.56 -0.26
N VAL A 167 15.33 1.32 0.89
CA VAL A 167 15.44 2.17 2.09
C VAL A 167 16.64 1.81 2.95
N ILE A 168 17.04 0.53 3.00
CA ILE A 168 18.09 0.02 3.90
C ILE A 168 19.53 0.26 3.38
N LYS A 169 19.71 0.85 2.20
CA LYS A 169 21.04 1.22 1.67
C LYS A 169 21.62 2.44 2.37
#